data_AF-A0A7R9CZW1-F1
#
_entry.id   AF-A0A7R9CZW1-F1
#
_cell.length_a   1.000
_cell.length_b   1.000
_cell.length_c   1.000
_cell.angle_alpha   90.00
_cell.angle_beta   90.00
_cell.angle_gamma   90.00
#
_symmetry.space_group_name_H-M   'P 1'
#
loop_
_entity.id
_entity.type
_entity.pdbx_description
1 polymer ?
#
loop_
_entity_poly.entity_id
_entity_poly.type
_entity_poly.pdbx_seq_one_letter_code
_entity_poly.pdbx_strand_id
1 'polypeptide(L)'
;AKNLCFCQVKQIHYLMINVRAKVRISDNEDVTKLPKGLQLELYVTYHDNTGIPFTATTSELKIRTNRFDLSHVRRGADNTTVLVDLLHRGTTLLKLWDEMTPHHTGDYMKLPVGEVIFPVQDHLVVNELVCFSSPLVTLDGQHGTWESDNPAILSLDPMLGYGKARMPGTATVYLLLAGSRVGGVEIQVLPIHAIVFLSVLNVRTLTNARPDLFYDVPFVFTSTYSPSDKSSNHIGDIGSCYQDIRMETYPFICDLRFDSPVANLDVLDIFAVHQGFNVTTGNYFCRIVPSGHISLEKSVMNTNFSLYVINSNVISPSFTIPFLPAFFLHAQEVYLSDTHVVGTVRISGHVDVLAQIQVKPENERLLTVGSLDRDSPTSIVFQVLLKEYYWSLGELSTKLNLIITSELTSQRVELPVKVRLAGETFAGTCMMSRFVTWGELLYYYRYTIFLVLTMLAVMAGTLYVYSSYIRPLRQVSPDIAIQSANTWLDTKSRTPDTWLVAVKTWLIPKSHRPGHLVSRPTCLRPGPISAFFDPPFIVDELFIDCQFSLHYERRCEQSLQSPSYSEEAHTSDIK
;
A
#
# COMPACT_ATOMS: atom_id res chain seq x y z
N ALA A 1 28.80 -67.79 -28.20
CA ALA A 1 30.01 -67.44 -28.98
C ALA A 1 30.96 -66.63 -28.09
N LYS A 2 32.23 -66.43 -28.48
CA LYS A 2 33.06 -65.36 -27.89
C LYS A 2 32.78 -64.07 -28.67
N ASN A 3 32.35 -63.01 -28.00
CA ASN A 3 32.19 -61.71 -28.63
C ASN A 3 33.58 -61.10 -28.83
N LEU A 4 34.11 -61.12 -30.06
CA LEU A 4 35.31 -60.37 -30.40
C LEU A 4 34.94 -58.88 -30.46
N CYS A 5 35.38 -58.12 -29.46
CA CYS A 5 35.30 -56.66 -29.50
C CYS A 5 36.41 -56.14 -30.43
N PHE A 6 36.03 -55.60 -31.58
CA PHE A 6 36.97 -54.99 -32.53
C PHE A 6 37.25 -53.54 -32.13
N CYS A 7 38.34 -53.31 -31.40
CA CYS A 7 38.78 -51.95 -31.06
C CYS A 7 39.48 -51.28 -32.26
N GLN A 8 38.90 -50.20 -32.79
CA GLN A 8 39.57 -49.35 -33.78
C GLN A 8 40.56 -48.41 -33.07
N VAL A 9 41.84 -48.47 -33.46
CA VAL A 9 42.86 -47.52 -33.00
C VAL A 9 42.92 -46.34 -33.97
N LYS A 10 42.99 -45.11 -33.43
CA LYS A 10 43.14 -43.85 -34.19
C LYS A 10 44.24 -42.99 -33.58
N GLN A 11 44.80 -42.08 -34.37
CA GLN A 11 45.74 -41.06 -33.89
C GLN A 11 44.98 -39.92 -33.19
N ILE A 12 45.53 -39.43 -32.08
CA ILE A 12 45.05 -38.21 -31.41
C ILE A 12 45.34 -37.01 -32.33
N HIS A 13 44.30 -36.29 -32.73
CA HIS A 13 44.43 -35.08 -33.54
C HIS A 13 44.44 -33.81 -32.68
N TYR A 14 43.57 -33.76 -31.68
CA TYR A 14 43.58 -32.74 -30.63
C TYR A 14 43.05 -33.30 -29.29
N LEU A 15 43.25 -32.53 -28.23
CA LEU A 15 42.59 -32.72 -26.95
C LEU A 15 41.76 -31.48 -26.61
N MET A 16 40.71 -31.64 -25.80
CA MET A 16 39.79 -30.57 -25.42
C MET A 16 39.56 -30.55 -23.91
N ILE A 17 39.63 -29.36 -23.32
CA ILE A 17 39.32 -29.10 -21.91
C ILE A 17 37.81 -28.95 -21.77
N ASN A 18 37.21 -29.76 -20.90
CA ASN A 18 35.80 -29.69 -20.55
C ASN A 18 35.63 -29.44 -19.05
N VAL A 19 34.51 -28.83 -18.66
CA VAL A 19 34.19 -28.46 -17.27
C VAL A 19 33.04 -29.33 -16.75
N ARG A 20 33.21 -29.95 -15.58
CA ARG A 20 32.10 -30.51 -14.79
C ARG A 20 31.48 -29.37 -13.97
N ALA A 21 30.45 -28.73 -14.51
CA ALA A 21 29.72 -27.67 -13.82
C ALA A 21 29.01 -28.21 -12.58
N LYS A 22 29.20 -27.55 -11.43
CA LYS A 22 28.55 -27.87 -10.14
C LYS A 22 27.51 -26.82 -9.72
N VAL A 23 27.47 -25.70 -10.44
CA VAL A 23 26.58 -24.56 -10.27
C VAL A 23 26.18 -24.07 -11.67
N ARG A 24 25.05 -23.38 -11.77
CA ARG A 24 24.63 -22.65 -12.97
C ARG A 24 24.37 -21.19 -12.63
N ILE A 25 24.21 -20.39 -13.68
CA ILE A 25 23.75 -19.01 -13.58
C ILE A 25 22.21 -19.01 -13.61
N SER A 26 21.59 -18.07 -12.91
CA SER A 26 20.14 -17.78 -12.94
C SER A 26 19.70 -17.34 -14.34
N ASP A 27 18.53 -17.80 -14.80
CA ASP A 27 18.14 -17.73 -16.22
C ASP A 27 17.86 -16.31 -16.77
N ASN A 28 17.95 -15.28 -15.91
CA ASN A 28 17.80 -13.85 -16.25
C ASN A 28 19.06 -13.00 -15.92
N GLU A 29 20.20 -13.60 -15.53
CA GLU A 29 21.41 -12.87 -15.13
C GLU A 29 22.63 -13.24 -15.98
N ASP A 30 23.47 -12.27 -16.32
CA ASP A 30 24.70 -12.47 -17.11
C ASP A 30 25.96 -12.37 -16.25
N VAL A 31 26.78 -13.42 -16.23
CA VAL A 31 28.01 -13.47 -15.41
C VAL A 31 29.26 -13.68 -16.27
N THR A 32 30.03 -12.60 -16.44
CA THR A 32 31.26 -12.56 -17.26
C THR A 32 32.53 -13.05 -16.54
N LYS A 33 32.41 -13.51 -15.28
CA LYS A 33 33.54 -13.87 -14.40
C LYS A 33 33.21 -15.08 -13.55
N LEU A 34 34.18 -15.96 -13.36
CA LEU A 34 34.08 -17.09 -12.45
C LEU A 34 34.17 -16.61 -10.99
N PRO A 35 33.41 -17.21 -10.05
CA PRO A 35 33.48 -16.90 -8.63
C PRO A 35 34.86 -17.17 -8.03
N LYS A 36 35.41 -16.16 -7.34
CA LYS A 36 36.50 -16.31 -6.38
C LYS A 36 36.15 -17.37 -5.32
N GLY A 37 37.07 -18.27 -5.00
CA GLY A 37 36.89 -19.36 -4.04
C GLY A 37 36.29 -20.64 -4.62
N LEU A 38 35.78 -20.66 -5.85
CA LEU A 38 35.27 -21.89 -6.47
C LEU A 38 36.42 -22.81 -6.90
N GLN A 39 36.22 -24.11 -6.69
CA GLN A 39 37.00 -25.16 -7.33
C GLN A 39 36.30 -25.63 -8.61
N LEU A 40 36.95 -25.47 -9.75
CA LEU A 40 36.55 -26.10 -11.01
C LEU A 40 37.09 -27.53 -11.08
N GLU A 41 36.25 -28.44 -11.57
CA GLU A 41 36.64 -29.80 -11.91
C GLU A 41 36.67 -29.92 -13.44
N LEU A 42 37.87 -30.04 -13.99
CA LEU A 42 38.13 -30.13 -15.42
C LEU A 42 38.41 -31.58 -15.81
N TYR A 43 38.04 -31.97 -17.03
CA TYR A 43 38.40 -33.25 -17.62
C TYR A 43 38.78 -33.08 -19.10
N VAL A 44 39.72 -33.91 -19.54
CA VAL A 44 40.26 -33.88 -20.91
C VAL A 44 39.65 -35.00 -21.74
N THR A 45 39.15 -34.65 -22.93
CA THR A 45 38.75 -35.59 -23.97
C THR A 45 39.74 -35.56 -25.14
N TYR A 46 40.03 -36.72 -25.73
CA TYR A 46 40.90 -36.86 -26.89
C TYR A 46 40.06 -37.12 -28.14
N HIS A 47 40.36 -36.40 -29.22
CA HIS A 47 39.54 -36.40 -30.43
C HIS A 47 40.37 -36.76 -31.67
N ASP A 48 39.72 -37.40 -32.63
CA ASP A 48 40.29 -37.67 -33.95
C ASP A 48 40.11 -36.49 -34.93
N ASN A 49 40.55 -36.68 -36.18
CA ASN A 49 40.42 -35.68 -37.24
C ASN A 49 38.98 -35.42 -37.72
N THR A 50 38.00 -36.15 -37.18
CA THR A 50 36.55 -35.93 -37.38
C THR A 50 35.86 -35.38 -36.12
N GLY A 51 36.63 -35.07 -35.06
CA GLY A 51 36.13 -34.56 -33.80
C GLY A 51 35.48 -35.62 -32.90
N ILE A 52 35.54 -36.90 -33.26
CA ILE A 52 34.94 -37.98 -32.47
C ILE A 52 35.81 -38.26 -31.23
N PRO A 53 35.26 -38.22 -30.00
CA PRO A 53 36.03 -38.51 -28.79
C PRO A 53 36.35 -40.01 -28.68
N PHE A 54 37.56 -40.33 -28.22
CA PHE A 54 37.98 -41.72 -27.97
C PHE A 54 38.92 -41.84 -26.74
N THR A 55 39.03 -43.05 -26.20
CA THR A 55 39.87 -43.34 -25.02
C THR A 55 41.34 -43.50 -25.41
N ALA A 56 42.22 -42.69 -24.83
CA ALA A 56 43.67 -42.86 -24.96
C ALA A 56 44.18 -43.95 -24.00
N THR A 57 45.04 -44.85 -24.49
CA THR A 57 45.60 -45.97 -23.69
C THR A 57 46.70 -45.53 -22.73
N THR A 58 47.46 -44.49 -23.08
CA THR A 58 48.56 -43.93 -22.30
C THR A 58 48.67 -42.43 -22.58
N SER A 59 48.73 -41.62 -21.53
CA SER A 59 48.76 -40.15 -21.59
C SER A 59 49.58 -39.60 -20.43
N GLU A 60 50.41 -38.56 -20.66
CA GLU A 60 51.02 -37.80 -19.57
C GLU A 60 50.57 -36.34 -19.59
N LEU A 61 49.38 -36.11 -19.03
CA LEU A 61 48.76 -34.80 -18.93
C LEU A 61 49.57 -33.85 -18.04
N LYS A 62 50.12 -32.80 -18.64
CA LYS A 62 50.78 -31.67 -17.99
C LYS A 62 49.84 -30.47 -17.96
N ILE A 63 49.91 -29.67 -16.90
CA ILE A 63 49.11 -28.45 -16.76
C ILE A 63 50.01 -27.31 -16.28
N ARG A 64 49.75 -26.09 -16.77
CA ARG A 64 50.44 -24.87 -16.33
C ARG A 64 49.50 -23.67 -16.39
N THR A 65 49.51 -22.84 -15.34
CA THR A 65 48.87 -21.51 -15.39
C THR A 65 49.92 -20.46 -15.77
N ASN A 66 49.48 -19.30 -16.26
CA ASN A 66 50.36 -18.12 -16.38
C ASN A 66 50.46 -17.30 -15.09
N ARG A 67 49.62 -17.57 -14.09
CA ARG A 67 49.46 -16.82 -12.83
C ARG A 67 49.07 -17.77 -11.69
N PHE A 68 50.08 -18.36 -11.07
CA PHE A 68 49.92 -19.28 -9.94
C PHE A 68 49.36 -18.60 -8.68
N ASP A 69 49.54 -17.28 -8.57
CA ASP A 69 48.97 -16.42 -7.54
C ASP A 69 47.45 -16.24 -7.66
N LEU A 70 46.89 -16.37 -8.86
CA LEU A 70 45.44 -16.25 -9.10
C LEU A 70 44.72 -17.61 -9.04
N SER A 71 45.43 -18.70 -9.29
CA SER A 71 44.85 -20.05 -9.35
C SER A 71 45.87 -21.14 -9.01
N HIS A 72 45.45 -22.08 -8.18
CA HIS A 72 46.18 -23.32 -7.93
C HIS A 72 45.59 -24.46 -8.77
N VAL A 73 46.45 -25.41 -9.15
CA VAL A 73 46.09 -26.55 -9.99
C VAL A 73 46.59 -27.84 -9.35
N ARG A 74 45.73 -28.85 -9.30
CA ARG A 74 46.00 -30.17 -8.73
C ARG A 74 45.48 -31.25 -9.70
N ARG A 75 46.09 -32.43 -9.73
CA ARG A 75 45.49 -33.59 -10.44
C ARG A 75 44.23 -34.04 -9.69
N GLY A 76 43.21 -34.47 -10.42
CA GLY A 76 41.98 -35.03 -9.87
C GLY A 76 42.14 -36.52 -9.52
N ALA A 77 41.00 -37.23 -9.43
CA ALA A 77 40.98 -38.66 -9.13
C ALA A 77 41.47 -39.53 -10.31
N ASP A 78 41.10 -39.15 -11.55
CA ASP A 78 41.50 -39.83 -12.78
C ASP A 78 42.66 -39.11 -13.46
N ASN A 79 43.51 -39.83 -14.20
CA ASN A 79 44.65 -39.26 -14.94
C ASN A 79 44.27 -38.19 -16.00
N THR A 80 43.00 -38.14 -16.42
CA THR A 80 42.45 -37.13 -17.35
C THR A 80 41.73 -35.98 -16.65
N THR A 81 41.67 -35.98 -15.30
CA THR A 81 40.96 -34.97 -14.49
C THR A 81 41.91 -34.03 -13.75
N VAL A 82 41.49 -32.78 -13.61
CA VAL A 82 42.28 -31.69 -13.05
C VAL A 82 41.38 -30.79 -12.20
N LEU A 83 41.79 -30.52 -10.96
CA LEU A 83 41.13 -29.58 -10.07
C LEU A 83 41.82 -28.22 -10.15
N VAL A 84 41.05 -27.14 -10.31
CA VAL A 84 41.56 -25.78 -10.39
C VAL A 84 40.86 -24.92 -9.34
N ASP A 85 41.62 -24.49 -8.33
CA ASP A 85 41.14 -23.65 -7.23
C ASP A 85 41.33 -22.18 -7.60
N LEU A 86 40.25 -21.40 -7.70
CA LEU A 86 40.28 -19.99 -8.11
C LEU A 86 40.46 -19.08 -6.90
N LEU A 87 41.67 -18.57 -6.66
CA LEU A 87 42.02 -17.93 -5.39
C LEU A 87 41.69 -16.44 -5.33
N HIS A 88 42.02 -15.69 -6.38
CA HIS A 88 42.04 -14.23 -6.34
C HIS A 88 41.46 -13.61 -7.62
N ARG A 89 40.88 -12.41 -7.48
CA ARG A 89 40.30 -11.62 -8.59
C ARG A 89 41.37 -11.31 -9.65
N GLY A 90 41.05 -11.55 -10.92
CA GLY A 90 41.96 -11.27 -12.03
C GLY A 90 41.58 -12.02 -13.30
N THR A 91 42.57 -12.38 -14.11
CA THR A 91 42.38 -13.30 -15.25
C THR A 91 43.66 -14.09 -15.45
N THR A 92 43.53 -15.42 -15.52
CA THR A 92 44.64 -16.34 -15.81
C THR A 92 44.34 -17.16 -17.06
N LEU A 93 45.40 -17.63 -17.70
CA LEU A 93 45.34 -18.58 -18.81
C LEU A 93 45.89 -19.92 -18.32
N LEU A 94 45.06 -20.96 -18.41
CA LEU A 94 45.38 -22.33 -18.09
C LEU A 94 45.73 -23.05 -19.39
N LYS A 95 46.91 -23.68 -19.48
CA LYS A 95 47.28 -24.59 -20.57
C LYS A 95 47.27 -26.02 -20.07
N LEU A 96 46.57 -26.92 -20.78
CA LEU A 96 46.73 -28.37 -20.65
C LEU A 96 47.38 -28.92 -21.92
N TRP A 97 48.30 -29.85 -21.80
CA TRP A 97 48.88 -30.57 -22.94
C TRP A 97 49.31 -31.98 -22.53
N ASP A 98 49.37 -32.89 -23.50
CA ASP A 98 49.83 -34.26 -23.27
C ASP A 98 51.18 -34.46 -23.99
N GLU A 99 52.23 -34.69 -23.21
CA GLU A 99 53.60 -34.83 -23.72
C GLU A 99 53.77 -36.07 -24.60
N MET A 100 52.90 -37.09 -24.43
CA MET A 100 52.91 -38.34 -25.19
C MET A 100 52.26 -38.24 -26.58
N THR A 101 51.66 -37.10 -26.93
CA THR A 101 50.97 -36.92 -28.23
C THR A 101 51.95 -36.55 -29.36
N PRO A 102 51.76 -37.03 -30.62
CA PRO A 102 52.71 -36.83 -31.72
C PRO A 102 53.01 -35.37 -32.13
N HIS A 103 52.21 -34.42 -31.65
CA HIS A 103 52.34 -32.99 -31.94
C HIS A 103 52.36 -32.13 -30.64
N HIS A 104 52.54 -32.76 -29.47
CA HIS A 104 52.39 -32.15 -28.14
C HIS A 104 51.11 -31.28 -28.04
N THR A 105 49.99 -31.85 -28.50
CA THR A 105 48.70 -31.17 -28.60
C THR A 105 48.27 -30.66 -27.24
N GLY A 106 47.77 -29.43 -27.19
CA GLY A 106 47.33 -28.80 -25.97
C GLY A 106 46.35 -27.67 -26.22
N ASP A 107 45.53 -27.42 -25.22
CA ASP A 107 44.37 -26.53 -25.23
C ASP A 107 44.52 -25.47 -24.12
N TYR A 108 43.81 -24.35 -24.26
CA TYR A 108 44.00 -23.13 -23.48
C TYR A 108 42.68 -22.57 -22.98
N MET A 109 42.42 -22.70 -21.68
CA MET A 109 41.22 -22.15 -21.04
C MET A 109 41.53 -20.80 -20.38
N LYS A 110 40.78 -19.75 -20.77
CA LYS A 110 40.83 -18.43 -20.13
C LYS A 110 39.92 -18.44 -18.89
N LEU A 111 40.47 -18.10 -17.73
CA LEU A 111 39.76 -18.07 -16.45
C LEU A 111 39.72 -16.63 -15.92
N PRO A 112 38.69 -15.84 -16.27
CA PRO A 112 38.42 -14.57 -15.61
C PRO A 112 37.81 -14.82 -14.23
N VAL A 113 38.37 -14.26 -13.16
CA VAL A 113 37.93 -14.49 -11.77
C VAL A 113 37.50 -13.18 -11.13
N GLY A 114 36.38 -13.18 -10.40
CA GLY A 114 35.87 -12.00 -9.71
C GLY A 114 34.86 -12.32 -8.61
N GLU A 115 34.24 -11.27 -8.09
CA GLU A 115 33.16 -11.39 -7.11
C GLU A 115 31.84 -11.71 -7.83
N VAL A 116 31.02 -12.54 -7.16
CA VAL A 116 29.66 -12.94 -7.57
C VAL A 116 28.63 -12.71 -6.46
N ILE A 117 29.06 -12.16 -5.32
CA ILE A 117 28.21 -11.77 -4.21
C ILE A 117 28.16 -10.24 -4.27
N PHE A 118 26.95 -9.69 -4.27
CA PHE A 118 26.68 -8.26 -4.32
C PHE A 118 25.89 -7.86 -3.08
N PRO A 119 25.96 -6.60 -2.59
CA PRO A 119 26.79 -5.51 -3.09
C PRO A 119 28.29 -5.74 -2.85
N VAL A 120 29.14 -5.28 -3.78
CA VAL A 120 30.61 -5.32 -3.59
C VAL A 120 31.03 -4.09 -2.79
N GLN A 121 30.79 -4.14 -1.47
CA GLN A 121 31.34 -3.20 -0.49
C GLN A 121 32.34 -3.90 0.42
N ASP A 122 33.34 -3.15 0.85
CA ASP A 122 34.38 -3.55 1.79
C ASP A 122 34.03 -3.20 3.25
N HIS A 123 33.08 -2.29 3.49
CA HIS A 123 32.69 -1.85 4.83
C HIS A 123 31.19 -1.59 5.01
N LEU A 124 30.73 -1.71 6.26
CA LEU A 124 29.39 -1.35 6.75
C LEU A 124 29.53 -0.55 8.06
N VAL A 125 28.52 0.20 8.49
CA VAL A 125 28.46 0.76 9.86
C VAL A 125 27.59 -0.12 10.76
N VAL A 126 27.90 -0.21 12.05
CA VAL A 126 27.04 -0.91 13.04
C VAL A 126 25.59 -0.39 12.96
N ASN A 127 24.65 -1.35 13.01
CA ASN A 127 23.20 -1.19 12.79
C ASN A 127 22.77 -0.94 11.34
N GLU A 128 23.67 -0.92 10.36
CA GLU A 128 23.25 -1.02 8.96
C GLU A 128 22.75 -2.41 8.57
N LEU A 129 21.95 -2.39 7.52
CA LEU A 129 21.31 -3.54 6.92
C LEU A 129 21.84 -3.69 5.50
N VAL A 130 22.15 -4.92 5.11
CA VAL A 130 22.74 -5.23 3.80
C VAL A 130 22.00 -6.41 3.18
N CYS A 131 21.72 -6.35 1.90
CA CYS A 131 20.90 -7.33 1.20
C CYS A 131 21.74 -8.04 0.15
N PHE A 132 22.27 -9.21 0.52
CA PHE A 132 23.19 -9.96 -0.33
C PHE A 132 22.46 -10.71 -1.43
N SER A 133 22.95 -10.60 -2.65
CA SER A 133 22.45 -11.33 -3.81
C SER A 133 23.59 -12.02 -4.57
N SER A 134 23.24 -13.08 -5.32
CA SER A 134 24.16 -13.74 -6.23
C SER A 134 23.42 -14.38 -7.42
N PRO A 135 23.93 -14.25 -8.65
CA PRO A 135 23.41 -14.94 -9.84
C PRO A 135 23.57 -16.47 -9.82
N LEU A 136 24.27 -17.04 -8.83
CA LEU A 136 24.62 -18.46 -8.82
C LEU A 136 23.56 -19.30 -8.09
N VAL A 137 23.09 -20.33 -8.78
CA VAL A 137 22.11 -21.31 -8.28
C VAL A 137 22.62 -22.75 -8.51
N THR A 138 22.03 -23.72 -7.82
CA THR A 138 22.32 -25.15 -8.06
C THR A 138 21.88 -25.55 -9.47
N LEU A 139 22.34 -26.71 -9.96
CA LEU A 139 21.92 -27.22 -11.27
C LEU A 139 20.39 -27.33 -11.38
N ASP A 140 19.71 -27.70 -10.29
CA ASP A 140 18.25 -27.78 -10.18
C ASP A 140 17.54 -26.41 -10.09
N GLY A 141 18.30 -25.30 -10.05
CA GLY A 141 17.78 -23.94 -9.98
C GLY A 141 17.45 -23.42 -8.58
N GLN A 142 17.96 -24.06 -7.52
CA GLN A 142 17.76 -23.57 -6.15
C GLN A 142 18.82 -22.54 -5.77
N HIS A 143 18.41 -21.45 -5.11
CA HIS A 143 19.34 -20.49 -4.51
C HIS A 143 20.18 -21.17 -3.41
N GLY A 144 21.42 -20.70 -3.23
CA GLY A 144 22.29 -21.16 -2.16
C GLY A 144 21.90 -20.58 -0.80
N THR A 145 22.44 -21.17 0.28
CA THR A 145 22.24 -20.65 1.64
C THR A 145 23.38 -19.73 2.06
N TRP A 146 23.08 -18.70 2.84
CA TRP A 146 24.05 -17.69 3.28
C TRP A 146 24.64 -18.02 4.66
N GLU A 147 25.95 -17.86 4.80
CA GLU A 147 26.71 -18.09 6.03
C GLU A 147 27.65 -16.91 6.33
N SER A 148 27.84 -16.60 7.61
CA SER A 148 28.85 -15.65 8.10
C SER A 148 29.77 -16.40 9.07
N ASP A 149 31.09 -16.21 8.95
CA ASP A 149 32.05 -16.78 9.90
C ASP A 149 31.88 -16.22 11.33
N ASN A 150 31.36 -15.00 11.46
CA ASN A 150 31.15 -14.32 12.72
C ASN A 150 29.76 -13.64 12.78
N PRO A 151 28.70 -14.41 13.09
CA PRO A 151 27.34 -13.87 13.19
C PRO A 151 27.14 -12.88 14.35
N ALA A 152 28.12 -12.73 15.24
CA ALA A 152 28.11 -11.70 16.29
C ALA A 152 28.54 -10.32 15.75
N ILE A 153 29.32 -10.27 14.66
CA ILE A 153 29.71 -9.05 13.95
C ILE A 153 28.67 -8.73 12.86
N LEU A 154 28.36 -9.72 12.00
CA LEU A 154 27.42 -9.59 10.89
C LEU A 154 26.52 -10.84 10.84
N SER A 155 25.29 -10.73 11.34
CA SER A 155 24.31 -11.83 11.29
C SER A 155 23.53 -11.81 9.99
N LEU A 156 23.39 -12.97 9.33
CA LEU A 156 22.63 -13.12 8.09
C LEU A 156 21.36 -13.95 8.31
N ASP A 157 20.33 -13.68 7.51
CA ASP A 157 19.29 -14.66 7.20
C ASP A 157 19.83 -15.68 6.17
N PRO A 158 19.79 -16.99 6.46
CA PRO A 158 20.40 -18.00 5.60
C PRO A 158 19.65 -18.27 4.30
N MET A 159 18.39 -17.83 4.17
CA MET A 159 17.56 -18.03 2.97
C MET A 159 17.48 -16.76 2.11
N LEU A 160 17.37 -15.59 2.74
CA LEU A 160 17.13 -14.32 2.07
C LEU A 160 18.42 -13.54 1.76
N GLY A 161 19.54 -13.82 2.41
CA GLY A 161 20.78 -13.02 2.27
C GLY A 161 20.74 -11.67 2.98
N TYR A 162 19.69 -11.40 3.76
CA TYR A 162 19.56 -10.19 4.56
C TYR A 162 20.51 -10.21 5.76
N GLY A 163 21.49 -9.31 5.77
CA GLY A 163 22.48 -9.12 6.82
C GLY A 163 22.19 -7.90 7.70
N LYS A 164 22.51 -8.01 8.99
CA LYS A 164 22.52 -6.90 9.96
C LYS A 164 23.89 -6.79 10.61
N ALA A 165 24.53 -5.62 10.46
CA ALA A 165 25.75 -5.27 11.17
C ALA A 165 25.46 -5.03 12.66
N ARG A 166 26.17 -5.72 13.56
CA ARG A 166 25.90 -5.75 15.01
C ARG A 166 27.00 -5.16 15.88
N MET A 167 28.26 -5.48 15.58
CA MET A 167 29.42 -5.04 16.38
C MET A 167 30.60 -4.70 15.46
N PRO A 168 31.50 -3.78 15.84
CA PRO A 168 32.68 -3.47 15.04
C PRO A 168 33.65 -4.65 14.94
N GLY A 169 34.28 -4.81 13.78
CA GLY A 169 35.21 -5.89 13.49
C GLY A 169 35.14 -6.31 12.02
N THR A 170 35.59 -7.52 11.69
CA THR A 170 35.53 -8.07 10.33
C THR A 170 34.80 -9.41 10.33
N ALA A 171 34.00 -9.66 9.30
CA ALA A 171 33.34 -10.95 9.05
C ALA A 171 33.37 -11.28 7.55
N THR A 172 33.42 -12.57 7.22
CA THR A 172 33.35 -13.08 5.84
C THR A 172 31.99 -13.69 5.56
N VAL A 173 31.33 -13.19 4.51
CA VAL A 173 30.07 -13.73 3.98
C VAL A 173 30.36 -14.78 2.92
N TYR A 174 29.81 -15.97 3.08
CA TYR A 174 29.87 -17.08 2.13
C TYR A 174 28.47 -17.44 1.62
N LEU A 175 28.41 -17.89 0.36
CA LEU A 175 27.25 -18.55 -0.22
C LEU A 175 27.54 -20.05 -0.33
N LEU A 176 26.61 -20.91 0.07
CA LEU A 176 26.74 -22.36 -0.02
C LEU A 176 25.81 -22.90 -1.10
N LEU A 177 26.39 -23.57 -2.10
CA LEU A 177 25.69 -24.21 -3.21
C LEU A 177 26.03 -25.70 -3.21
N ALA A 178 25.00 -26.56 -3.19
CA ALA A 178 25.15 -28.02 -3.12
C ALA A 178 26.13 -28.50 -2.02
N GLY A 179 26.10 -27.85 -0.85
CA GLY A 179 26.97 -28.19 0.30
C GLY A 179 28.42 -27.69 0.20
N SER A 180 28.78 -26.96 -0.85
CA SER A 180 30.12 -26.35 -1.03
C SER A 180 30.04 -24.82 -0.90
N ARG A 181 31.01 -24.19 -0.23
CA ARG A 181 31.13 -22.71 -0.23
C ARG A 181 31.61 -22.25 -1.61
N VAL A 182 30.91 -21.27 -2.18
CA VAL A 182 31.16 -20.69 -3.52
C VAL A 182 31.06 -19.18 -3.41
N GLY A 183 32.18 -18.47 -3.58
CA GLY A 183 32.27 -17.06 -3.21
C GLY A 183 32.65 -16.84 -1.74
N GLY A 184 33.18 -15.65 -1.46
CA GLY A 184 33.55 -15.22 -0.11
C GLY A 184 33.89 -13.73 -0.13
N VAL A 185 33.11 -12.90 0.56
CA VAL A 185 33.32 -11.44 0.65
C VAL A 185 33.63 -11.08 2.09
N GLU A 186 34.82 -10.53 2.31
CA GLU A 186 35.27 -10.00 3.59
C GLU A 186 34.72 -8.58 3.76
N ILE A 187 34.11 -8.30 4.91
CA ILE A 187 33.39 -7.05 5.18
C ILE A 187 33.78 -6.52 6.56
N GLN A 188 34.24 -5.27 6.61
CA GLN A 188 34.59 -4.57 7.84
C GLN A 188 33.38 -3.80 8.40
N VAL A 189 32.88 -4.22 9.55
CA VAL A 189 31.88 -3.46 10.30
C VAL A 189 32.59 -2.38 11.13
N LEU A 190 32.25 -1.12 10.85
CA LEU A 190 32.82 0.07 11.47
C LEU A 190 31.94 0.57 12.63
N PRO A 191 32.53 1.17 13.68
CA PRO A 191 31.76 1.79 14.75
C PRO A 191 30.97 3.00 14.25
N ILE A 192 29.83 3.27 14.89
CA ILE A 192 29.08 4.51 14.71
C ILE A 192 29.96 5.66 15.23
N HIS A 193 30.22 6.64 14.37
CA HIS A 193 30.88 7.90 14.73
C HIS A 193 29.86 8.98 15.10
N ALA A 194 28.77 9.07 14.35
CA ALA A 194 27.68 10.01 14.59
C ALA A 194 26.32 9.46 14.12
N ILE A 195 25.26 10.16 14.51
CA ILE A 195 23.89 9.92 14.08
C ILE A 195 23.40 11.22 13.43
N VAL A 196 22.90 11.16 12.20
CA VAL A 196 22.55 12.35 11.41
C VAL A 196 21.10 12.26 10.97
N PHE A 197 20.29 13.25 11.34
CA PHE A 197 18.92 13.38 10.85
C PHE A 197 18.92 13.78 9.37
N LEU A 198 18.08 13.13 8.56
CA LEU A 198 17.89 13.51 7.16
C LEU A 198 16.97 14.74 7.09
N SER A 199 17.06 15.51 6.00
CA SER A 199 16.31 16.78 5.86
C SER A 199 14.80 16.55 5.68
N VAL A 200 14.06 16.62 6.78
CA VAL A 200 12.63 16.27 6.81
C VAL A 200 11.75 17.40 6.25
N LEU A 201 11.52 17.39 4.93
CA LEU A 201 10.60 18.33 4.25
C LEU A 201 9.19 18.38 4.87
N ASN A 202 8.79 17.28 5.52
CA ASN A 202 7.43 17.02 6.03
C ASN A 202 7.21 17.44 7.49
N VAL A 203 8.27 17.57 8.31
CA VAL A 203 8.14 17.83 9.77
C VAL A 203 8.64 19.25 10.06
N ARG A 204 7.73 20.22 9.85
CA ARG A 204 7.99 21.66 10.08
C ARG A 204 7.51 22.15 11.44
N THR A 205 6.42 21.58 11.94
CA THR A 205 5.79 21.88 13.22
C THR A 205 5.17 20.62 13.81
N LEU A 206 5.31 20.41 15.10
CA LEU A 206 4.52 19.44 15.86
C LEU A 206 3.21 20.08 16.33
N THR A 207 2.12 19.32 16.36
CA THR A 207 0.89 19.68 17.09
C THR A 207 0.28 18.44 17.73
N ASN A 208 -0.38 18.62 18.86
CA ASN A 208 -1.14 17.57 19.55
C ASN A 208 -2.67 17.65 19.27
N ALA A 209 -3.07 18.39 18.23
CA ALA A 209 -4.47 18.64 17.90
C ALA A 209 -5.24 17.47 17.26
N ARG A 210 -4.52 16.48 16.71
CA ARG A 210 -5.10 15.35 15.97
C ARG A 210 -4.46 14.02 16.39
N PRO A 211 -5.20 13.07 17.00
CA PRO A 211 -4.64 11.80 17.44
C PRO A 211 -4.30 10.84 16.30
N ASP A 212 -4.77 11.11 15.08
CA ASP A 212 -4.49 10.34 13.87
C ASP A 212 -3.28 10.86 13.07
N LEU A 213 -2.69 11.99 13.49
CA LEU A 213 -1.50 12.57 12.89
C LEU A 213 -0.24 11.97 13.52
N PHE A 214 0.79 11.69 12.73
CA PHE A 214 2.08 11.21 13.19
C PHE A 214 3.22 11.84 12.39
N TYR A 215 4.38 11.95 13.03
CA TYR A 215 5.57 12.60 12.45
C TYR A 215 6.74 11.63 12.47
N ASP A 216 7.12 11.13 11.29
CA ASP A 216 8.31 10.28 11.14
C ASP A 216 9.54 11.16 10.87
N VAL A 217 10.50 11.14 11.79
CA VAL A 217 11.78 11.85 11.69
C VAL A 217 12.89 10.85 11.33
N PRO A 218 13.28 10.70 10.05
CA PRO A 218 14.29 9.75 9.61
C PRO A 218 15.73 10.18 9.91
N PHE A 219 16.61 9.21 10.14
CA PHE A 219 18.03 9.43 10.41
C PHE A 219 18.93 8.28 9.90
N VAL A 220 20.23 8.56 9.79
CA VAL A 220 21.27 7.60 9.40
C VAL A 220 22.38 7.49 10.45
N PHE A 221 22.91 6.28 10.60
CA PHE A 221 24.16 6.02 11.30
C PHE A 221 25.36 6.27 10.37
N THR A 222 26.31 7.10 10.78
CA THR A 222 27.52 7.40 10.00
C THR A 222 28.78 6.98 10.74
N SER A 223 29.81 6.60 9.99
CA SER A 223 31.18 6.40 10.49
C SER A 223 32.14 7.37 9.80
N THR A 224 33.41 7.41 10.20
CA THR A 224 34.42 8.35 9.66
C THR A 224 34.71 8.17 8.16
N TYR A 225 34.32 7.02 7.60
CA TYR A 225 34.46 6.68 6.18
C TYR A 225 33.15 6.81 5.39
N SER A 226 32.02 7.09 6.05
CA SER A 226 30.73 7.25 5.38
C SER A 226 30.70 8.53 4.54
N PRO A 227 30.07 8.52 3.35
CA PRO A 227 29.92 9.73 2.55
C PRO A 227 28.98 10.74 3.25
N SER A 228 29.24 12.04 3.06
CA SER A 228 28.54 13.13 3.75
C SER A 228 27.06 13.28 3.36
N ASP A 229 26.68 12.73 2.22
CA ASP A 229 25.33 12.74 1.63
C ASP A 229 24.59 11.40 1.81
N LYS A 230 25.07 10.53 2.73
CA LYS A 230 24.45 9.24 3.07
C LYS A 230 22.97 9.40 3.39
N SER A 231 22.13 8.74 2.58
CA SER A 231 20.67 8.88 2.56
C SER A 231 19.91 7.63 3.01
N SER A 232 20.61 6.56 3.40
CA SER A 232 20.07 5.24 3.74
C SER A 232 20.95 4.55 4.79
N ASN A 233 20.35 3.62 5.56
CA ASN A 233 21.03 2.61 6.40
C ASN A 233 20.89 1.19 5.82
N HIS A 234 20.24 1.06 4.66
CA HIS A 234 20.09 -0.17 3.87
C HIS A 234 20.98 -0.11 2.64
N ILE A 235 21.67 -1.22 2.35
CA ILE A 235 22.61 -1.35 1.26
C ILE A 235 22.31 -2.61 0.44
N GLY A 236 22.04 -2.42 -0.84
CA GLY A 236 21.58 -3.47 -1.76
C GLY A 236 20.47 -2.92 -2.65
N ASP A 237 20.07 -3.69 -3.67
CA ASP A 237 18.98 -3.27 -4.54
C ASP A 237 17.63 -3.47 -3.87
N ILE A 238 16.68 -2.58 -4.19
CA ILE A 238 15.34 -2.46 -3.59
C ILE A 238 14.48 -3.71 -3.87
N GLY A 239 14.87 -4.57 -4.83
CA GLY A 239 14.20 -5.86 -5.09
C GLY A 239 14.69 -7.05 -4.25
N SER A 240 15.94 -7.03 -3.74
CA SER A 240 16.68 -8.27 -3.45
C SER A 240 16.22 -9.07 -2.22
N CYS A 241 15.91 -8.43 -1.09
CA CYS A 241 15.45 -9.09 0.15
C CYS A 241 14.10 -8.55 0.66
N TYR A 242 13.27 -8.02 -0.23
CA TYR A 242 12.18 -7.08 0.11
C TYR A 242 10.90 -7.71 0.71
N GLN A 243 10.95 -8.98 1.13
CA GLN A 243 9.81 -9.73 1.67
C GLN A 243 9.85 -9.71 3.21
N ASP A 244 9.01 -8.88 3.82
CA ASP A 244 8.67 -8.91 5.26
C ASP A 244 9.86 -8.82 6.25
N ILE A 245 10.81 -7.89 6.04
CA ILE A 245 11.83 -7.52 7.04
C ILE A 245 11.14 -6.90 8.27
N ARG A 246 10.79 -7.73 9.26
CA ARG A 246 10.14 -7.31 10.51
C ARG A 246 11.15 -7.19 11.63
N MET A 247 11.44 -5.95 12.01
CA MET A 247 12.42 -5.63 13.04
C MET A 247 11.77 -5.55 14.42
N GLU A 248 11.78 -6.67 15.15
CA GLU A 248 11.17 -6.78 16.49
C GLU A 248 11.86 -5.90 17.55
N THR A 249 13.16 -5.61 17.39
CA THR A 249 13.95 -4.83 18.35
C THR A 249 14.86 -3.82 17.65
N TYR A 250 14.81 -2.59 18.14
CA TYR A 250 15.60 -1.46 17.64
C TYR A 250 16.81 -1.19 18.53
N PRO A 251 18.00 -0.96 17.97
CA PRO A 251 19.25 -0.77 18.74
C PRO A 251 19.42 0.66 19.30
N PHE A 252 18.37 1.48 19.29
CA PHE A 252 18.40 2.90 19.67
C PHE A 252 17.15 3.31 20.46
N ILE A 253 17.27 4.40 21.20
CA ILE A 253 16.18 5.08 21.90
C ILE A 253 15.96 6.44 21.24
N CYS A 254 14.70 6.76 20.94
CA CYS A 254 14.26 8.09 20.56
C CYS A 254 13.85 8.83 21.83
N ASP A 255 14.52 9.93 22.16
CA ASP A 255 14.32 10.72 23.38
C ASP A 255 13.91 12.14 22.97
N LEU A 256 12.66 12.52 23.28
CA LEU A 256 12.07 13.80 22.94
C LEU A 256 11.98 14.64 24.21
N ARG A 257 12.54 15.86 24.19
CA ARG A 257 12.65 16.73 25.37
C ARG A 257 12.13 18.12 25.06
N PHE A 258 11.59 18.82 26.07
CA PHE A 258 11.30 20.24 25.93
C PHE A 258 12.60 21.06 25.83
N ASP A 259 12.62 22.09 24.98
CA ASP A 259 13.73 23.06 24.93
C ASP A 259 13.78 23.94 26.19
N SER A 260 12.61 24.31 26.74
CA SER A 260 12.48 24.99 28.03
C SER A 260 11.70 24.12 29.03
N PRO A 261 12.18 23.91 30.27
CA PRO A 261 11.54 23.00 31.20
C PRO A 261 10.19 23.54 31.67
N VAL A 262 9.12 22.84 31.28
CA VAL A 262 7.74 23.10 31.76
C VAL A 262 7.55 22.38 33.10
N ALA A 263 7.10 23.10 34.12
CA ALA A 263 6.86 22.50 35.44
C ALA A 263 5.62 21.58 35.41
N ASN A 264 5.71 20.45 36.14
CA ASN A 264 4.62 19.50 36.39
C ASN A 264 4.03 18.81 35.14
N LEU A 265 4.77 18.68 34.05
CA LEU A 265 4.29 18.08 32.79
C LEU A 265 5.34 17.15 32.18
N ASP A 266 4.95 15.92 31.84
CA ASP A 266 5.81 15.01 31.07
C ASP A 266 5.67 15.27 29.56
N VAL A 267 6.69 14.94 28.77
CA VAL A 267 6.59 14.87 27.31
C VAL A 267 5.60 13.77 26.91
N LEU A 268 5.56 12.66 27.64
CA LEU A 268 4.66 11.53 27.42
C LEU A 268 3.17 11.88 27.55
N ASP A 269 2.84 12.95 28.31
CA ASP A 269 1.48 13.50 28.43
C ASP A 269 1.00 14.22 27.15
N ILE A 270 1.91 14.50 26.20
CA ILE A 270 1.65 15.29 24.98
C ILE A 270 1.98 14.46 23.73
N PHE A 271 3.06 13.68 23.76
CA PHE A 271 3.55 12.89 22.64
C PHE A 271 4.12 11.54 23.11
N ALA A 272 3.63 10.46 22.50
CA ALA A 272 4.29 9.16 22.51
C ALA A 272 5.36 9.13 21.40
N VAL A 273 6.47 8.44 21.64
CA VAL A 273 7.56 8.30 20.67
C VAL A 273 7.87 6.83 20.47
N HIS A 274 7.98 6.41 19.21
CA HIS A 274 8.21 5.02 18.83
C HIS A 274 9.35 4.92 17.82
N GLN A 275 10.21 3.91 17.96
CA GLN A 275 11.22 3.55 16.99
C GLN A 275 10.58 2.85 15.78
N GLY A 276 11.15 3.06 14.60
CA GLY A 276 10.79 2.32 13.40
C GLY A 276 11.92 2.21 12.38
N PHE A 277 11.73 1.33 11.41
CA PHE A 277 12.55 1.23 10.21
C PHE A 277 11.65 1.20 8.97
N ASN A 278 11.94 2.03 7.98
CA ASN A 278 11.21 2.14 6.73
C ASN A 278 11.97 1.36 5.65
N VAL A 279 11.49 0.15 5.35
CA VAL A 279 12.10 -0.76 4.35
C VAL A 279 12.20 -0.10 2.97
N THR A 280 11.22 0.75 2.60
CA THR A 280 11.18 1.42 1.28
C THR A 280 12.21 2.53 1.12
N THR A 281 12.54 3.26 2.20
CA THR A 281 13.56 4.32 2.15
C THR A 281 14.89 3.90 2.76
N GLY A 282 15.00 2.67 3.25
CA GLY A 282 16.20 2.17 3.91
C GLY A 282 16.54 2.86 5.24
N ASN A 283 15.60 3.55 5.87
CA ASN A 283 15.90 4.48 6.96
C ASN A 283 15.23 4.14 8.30
N TYR A 284 16.01 4.25 9.37
CA TYR A 284 15.46 4.32 10.73
C TYR A 284 14.75 5.65 10.94
N PHE A 285 13.70 5.65 11.76
CA PHE A 285 12.97 6.86 12.11
C PHE A 285 12.49 6.83 13.57
N CYS A 286 12.32 8.03 14.12
CA CYS A 286 11.55 8.26 15.34
C CYS A 286 10.16 8.74 14.92
N ARG A 287 9.11 7.98 15.27
CA ARG A 287 7.71 8.34 15.06
C ARG A 287 7.18 9.04 16.30
N ILE A 288 6.82 10.30 16.17
CA ILE A 288 6.18 11.10 17.21
C ILE A 288 4.66 11.10 16.96
N VAL A 289 3.86 10.70 17.95
CA VAL A 289 2.39 10.60 17.88
C VAL A 289 1.76 11.38 19.05
N PRO A 290 0.75 12.23 18.83
CA PRO A 290 0.03 12.90 19.91
C PRO A 290 -0.54 11.93 20.96
N SER A 291 -0.32 12.27 22.23
CA SER A 291 -0.68 11.49 23.41
C SER A 291 -1.51 12.33 24.39
N GLY A 292 -2.28 11.65 25.24
CA GLY A 292 -3.07 12.26 26.31
C GLY A 292 -4.23 13.14 25.83
N HIS A 293 -4.83 13.87 26.78
CA HIS A 293 -5.92 14.81 26.53
C HIS A 293 -5.42 16.26 26.46
N ILE A 294 -6.13 17.08 25.67
CA ILE A 294 -5.93 18.54 25.56
C ILE A 294 -6.39 19.19 26.87
N SER A 295 -5.53 20.00 27.48
CA SER A 295 -5.80 20.78 28.69
C SER A 295 -5.39 22.24 28.49
N LEU A 296 -5.95 23.15 29.30
CA LEU A 296 -5.64 24.58 29.26
C LEU A 296 -4.13 24.87 29.34
N GLU A 297 -3.44 24.17 30.23
CA GLU A 297 -1.99 24.30 30.45
C GLU A 297 -1.21 23.93 29.18
N LYS A 298 -1.49 22.75 28.60
CA LYS A 298 -0.87 22.29 27.35
C LYS A 298 -1.16 23.24 26.19
N SER A 299 -2.40 23.75 26.10
CA SER A 299 -2.84 24.63 25.02
C SER A 299 -2.17 26.00 25.02
N VAL A 300 -1.72 26.49 26.16
CA VAL A 300 -1.11 27.82 26.33
C VAL A 300 0.43 27.79 26.29
N MET A 301 1.04 26.60 26.16
CA MET A 301 2.50 26.44 26.15
C MET A 301 3.21 27.25 25.04
N ASN A 302 4.44 27.66 25.36
CA ASN A 302 5.37 28.30 24.43
C ASN A 302 6.77 27.67 24.62
N THR A 303 6.96 26.50 24.03
CA THR A 303 8.22 25.75 24.01
C THR A 303 8.30 24.94 22.72
N ASN A 304 9.51 24.69 22.25
CA ASN A 304 9.79 23.71 21.21
C ASN A 304 10.15 22.36 21.85
N PHE A 305 10.34 21.32 21.02
CA PHE A 305 10.94 20.06 21.45
C PHE A 305 12.25 19.82 20.71
N SER A 306 13.28 19.35 21.41
CA SER A 306 14.48 18.77 20.81
C SER A 306 14.41 17.25 20.87
N LEU A 307 14.51 16.63 19.70
CA LEU A 307 14.64 15.18 19.55
C LEU A 307 16.12 14.78 19.57
N TYR A 308 16.41 13.72 20.31
CA TYR A 308 17.69 13.03 20.35
C TYR A 308 17.51 11.55 19.98
N VAL A 309 18.49 10.98 19.28
CA VAL A 309 18.63 9.54 19.12
C VAL A 309 19.84 9.08 19.92
N ILE A 310 19.64 8.09 20.78
CA ILE A 310 20.67 7.52 21.66
C ILE A 310 20.94 6.08 21.22
N ASN A 311 22.19 5.76 20.88
CA ASN A 311 22.65 4.43 20.52
C ASN A 311 23.87 4.06 21.38
N SER A 312 23.64 3.32 22.46
CA SER A 312 24.64 2.99 23.49
C SER A 312 25.33 4.25 24.04
N ASN A 313 26.55 4.56 23.58
CA ASN A 313 27.33 5.72 24.01
C ASN A 313 27.30 6.89 23.01
N VAL A 314 26.69 6.71 21.84
CA VAL A 314 26.58 7.75 20.80
C VAL A 314 25.22 8.44 20.90
N ILE A 315 25.22 9.77 20.92
CA ILE A 315 24.01 10.59 20.96
C ILE A 315 24.03 11.51 19.74
N SER A 316 22.88 11.68 19.08
CA SER A 316 22.73 12.63 17.98
C SER A 316 22.92 14.09 18.43
N PRO A 317 23.20 15.04 17.52
CA PRO A 317 22.86 16.44 17.80
C PRO A 317 21.36 16.58 18.10
N SER A 318 20.97 17.68 18.74
CA SER A 318 19.56 18.02 18.97
C SER A 318 18.87 18.41 17.66
N PHE A 319 17.78 17.73 17.31
CA PHE A 319 16.88 18.17 16.23
C PHE A 319 15.69 18.92 16.84
N THR A 320 15.78 20.24 16.85
CA THR A 320 14.75 21.13 17.41
C THR A 320 13.59 21.29 16.43
N ILE A 321 12.38 20.94 16.88
CA ILE A 321 11.13 21.02 16.13
C ILE A 321 10.19 22.02 16.81
N PRO A 322 9.72 23.08 16.12
CA PRO A 322 8.72 23.99 16.66
C PRO A 322 7.42 23.29 17.00
N PHE A 323 6.74 23.70 18.07
CA PHE A 323 5.48 23.11 18.51
C PHE A 323 4.36 24.15 18.62
N LEU A 324 3.23 23.82 17.99
CA LEU A 324 1.99 24.60 18.03
C LEU A 324 0.91 23.76 18.72
N PRO A 325 0.62 24.01 20.02
CA PRO A 325 -0.35 23.21 20.74
C PRO A 325 -1.77 23.40 20.21
N ALA A 326 -2.59 22.36 20.39
CA ALA A 326 -4.04 22.43 20.17
C ALA A 326 -4.68 23.54 21.02
N PHE A 327 -5.71 24.22 20.51
CA PHE A 327 -6.49 25.15 21.34
C PHE A 327 -7.40 24.38 22.32
N PHE A 328 -7.57 24.95 23.51
CA PHE A 328 -8.48 24.46 24.56
C PHE A 328 -9.81 25.22 24.50
N LEU A 329 -10.90 24.47 24.55
CA LEU A 329 -12.26 25.00 24.56
C LEU A 329 -12.83 24.87 25.98
N HIS A 330 -13.19 25.99 26.61
CA HIS A 330 -13.59 26.00 28.03
C HIS A 330 -14.98 25.39 28.30
N ALA A 331 -15.83 25.27 27.27
CA ALA A 331 -17.17 24.71 27.37
C ALA A 331 -17.38 23.63 26.30
N GLN A 332 -17.80 22.44 26.72
CA GLN A 332 -18.14 21.34 25.80
C GLN A 332 -19.48 21.56 25.09
N GLU A 333 -20.36 22.40 25.65
CA GLU A 333 -21.69 22.71 25.12
C GLU A 333 -22.03 24.17 25.44
N VAL A 334 -22.70 24.88 24.53
CA VAL A 334 -23.22 26.25 24.78
C VAL A 334 -24.70 26.16 25.14
N TYR A 335 -25.10 26.82 26.23
CA TYR A 335 -26.51 26.91 26.63
C TYR A 335 -27.08 28.28 26.29
N LEU A 336 -28.18 28.29 25.52
CA LEU A 336 -28.96 29.47 25.18
C LEU A 336 -30.40 29.32 25.69
N SER A 337 -31.11 30.43 25.88
CA SER A 337 -32.52 30.42 26.26
C SER A 337 -33.32 31.55 25.62
N ASP A 338 -34.63 31.52 25.83
CA ASP A 338 -35.57 32.60 25.54
C ASP A 338 -35.26 33.89 26.31
N THR A 339 -34.78 33.79 27.55
CA THR A 339 -34.32 34.96 28.33
C THR A 339 -32.87 35.36 28.04
N HIS A 340 -32.01 34.41 27.67
CA HIS A 340 -30.59 34.60 27.37
C HIS A 340 -30.27 34.09 25.97
N VAL A 341 -30.65 34.88 24.95
CA VAL A 341 -30.44 34.56 23.52
C VAL A 341 -28.97 34.70 23.06
N VAL A 342 -28.11 35.26 23.92
CA VAL A 342 -26.66 35.39 23.72
C VAL A 342 -25.94 34.44 24.67
N GLY A 343 -25.03 33.64 24.14
CA GLY A 343 -24.05 32.85 24.88
C GLY A 343 -22.62 33.26 24.54
N THR A 344 -21.66 32.87 25.38
CA THR A 344 -20.24 33.16 25.16
C THR A 344 -19.43 31.87 24.99
N VAL A 345 -18.50 31.89 24.05
CA VAL A 345 -17.57 30.78 23.77
C VAL A 345 -16.15 31.26 24.04
N ARG A 346 -15.56 30.80 25.15
CA ARG A 346 -14.17 31.11 25.53
C ARG A 346 -13.24 30.03 24.99
N ILE A 347 -12.22 30.45 24.26
CA ILE A 347 -11.17 29.60 23.68
C ILE A 347 -9.82 30.09 24.20
N SER A 348 -8.96 29.17 24.65
CA SER A 348 -7.59 29.46 25.08
C SER A 348 -6.58 28.72 24.23
N GLY A 349 -5.39 29.30 24.08
CA GLY A 349 -4.35 28.71 23.24
C GLY A 349 -3.10 29.56 23.12
N HIS A 350 -2.13 29.02 22.39
CA HIS A 350 -0.93 29.71 21.96
C HIS A 350 -1.27 30.87 21.02
N VAL A 351 -0.49 31.97 21.09
CA VAL A 351 -0.84 33.27 20.48
C VAL A 351 -1.04 33.18 18.96
N ASP A 352 -0.14 32.51 18.25
CA ASP A 352 -0.21 32.34 16.79
C ASP A 352 -1.38 31.46 16.35
N VAL A 353 -1.72 30.44 17.16
CA VAL A 353 -2.89 29.58 16.93
C VAL A 353 -4.17 30.38 17.08
N LEU A 354 -4.30 31.16 18.17
CA LEU A 354 -5.45 32.04 18.43
C LEU A 354 -5.61 33.13 17.36
N ALA A 355 -4.52 33.59 16.73
CA ALA A 355 -4.57 34.58 15.66
C ALA A 355 -5.26 34.09 14.37
N GLN A 356 -5.38 32.76 14.17
CA GLN A 356 -5.98 32.14 12.98
C GLN A 356 -7.22 31.29 13.27
N ILE A 357 -7.81 31.36 14.48
CA ILE A 357 -9.05 30.64 14.79
C ILE A 357 -10.24 31.25 14.04
N GLN A 358 -10.97 30.40 13.33
CA GLN A 358 -12.26 30.71 12.72
C GLN A 358 -13.37 29.98 13.48
N VAL A 359 -14.43 30.71 13.85
CA VAL A 359 -15.65 30.15 14.45
C VAL A 359 -16.81 30.44 13.50
N LYS A 360 -17.44 29.39 12.98
CA LYS A 360 -18.54 29.47 11.99
C LYS A 360 -19.71 28.59 12.45
N PRO A 361 -20.96 29.02 12.36
CA PRO A 361 -22.09 28.14 12.65
C PRO A 361 -22.26 27.12 11.53
N GLU A 362 -22.67 25.89 11.85
CA GLU A 362 -23.03 24.88 10.83
C GLU A 362 -24.24 25.35 10.00
N ASN A 363 -25.12 26.16 10.60
CA ASN A 363 -26.27 26.75 9.93
C ASN A 363 -26.39 28.26 10.23
N GLU A 364 -25.88 29.08 9.33
CA GLU A 364 -25.94 30.55 9.36
C GLU A 364 -27.38 31.12 9.39
N ARG A 365 -28.43 30.32 9.13
CA ARG A 365 -29.83 30.78 9.24
C ARG A 365 -30.34 30.77 10.69
N LEU A 366 -29.69 30.05 11.60
CA LEU A 366 -30.16 29.82 12.97
C LEU A 366 -29.26 30.49 14.02
N LEU A 367 -27.96 30.59 13.76
CA LEU A 367 -26.99 31.22 14.65
C LEU A 367 -26.26 32.37 13.96
N THR A 368 -25.81 33.34 14.77
CA THR A 368 -24.81 34.35 14.39
C THR A 368 -23.64 34.24 15.33
N VAL A 369 -22.41 34.33 14.81
CA VAL A 369 -21.20 34.53 15.62
C VAL A 369 -20.86 36.02 15.58
N GLY A 370 -20.68 36.64 16.74
CA GLY A 370 -20.35 38.05 16.90
C GLY A 370 -18.86 38.34 16.67
N SER A 371 -18.47 39.59 16.91
CA SER A 371 -17.08 40.02 16.85
C SER A 371 -16.20 39.26 17.85
N LEU A 372 -14.96 38.99 17.44
CA LEU A 372 -13.88 38.53 18.30
C LEU A 372 -13.61 39.54 19.42
N ASP A 373 -13.62 39.07 20.67
CA ASP A 373 -13.15 39.82 21.84
C ASP A 373 -11.88 39.16 22.41
N ARG A 374 -10.96 39.96 22.95
CA ARG A 374 -9.64 39.52 23.44
C ARG A 374 -9.50 39.81 24.94
N ASP A 375 -10.06 38.90 25.73
CA ASP A 375 -10.00 38.93 27.21
C ASP A 375 -8.57 38.80 27.77
N SER A 376 -7.68 38.07 27.08
CA SER A 376 -6.26 37.98 27.43
C SER A 376 -5.39 37.62 26.22
N PRO A 377 -4.04 37.72 26.27
CA PRO A 377 -3.19 37.30 25.16
C PRO A 377 -3.32 35.79 24.83
N THR A 378 -3.79 34.98 25.79
CA THR A 378 -3.92 33.51 25.68
C THR A 378 -5.38 33.04 25.77
N SER A 379 -6.35 33.96 25.68
CA SER A 379 -7.78 33.62 25.62
C SER A 379 -8.61 34.64 24.83
N ILE A 380 -9.37 34.13 23.87
CA ILE A 380 -10.34 34.88 23.07
C ILE A 380 -11.77 34.46 23.42
N VAL A 381 -12.72 35.38 23.23
CA VAL A 381 -14.14 35.14 23.47
C VAL A 381 -14.92 35.49 22.20
N PHE A 382 -15.84 34.60 21.81
CA PHE A 382 -16.84 34.88 20.79
C PHE A 382 -18.23 34.94 21.43
N GLN A 383 -19.03 35.92 21.03
CA GLN A 383 -20.46 35.94 21.35
C GLN A 383 -21.23 35.12 20.31
N VAL A 384 -22.23 34.37 20.74
CA VAL A 384 -23.08 33.54 19.88
C VAL A 384 -24.53 33.90 20.13
N LEU A 385 -25.21 34.36 19.08
CA LEU A 385 -26.59 34.84 19.12
C LEU A 385 -27.52 33.87 18.39
N LEU A 386 -28.61 33.47 19.06
CA LEU A 386 -29.72 32.73 18.45
C LEU A 386 -30.58 33.68 17.59
N LYS A 387 -30.80 33.34 16.32
CA LYS A 387 -31.67 34.13 15.43
C LYS A 387 -33.14 33.83 15.71
N GLU A 388 -34.00 34.85 15.68
CA GLU A 388 -35.45 34.73 15.93
C GLU A 388 -36.13 33.66 15.07
N TYR A 389 -35.64 33.44 13.84
CA TYR A 389 -36.11 32.39 12.94
C TYR A 389 -36.08 30.98 13.54
N TYR A 390 -35.18 30.69 14.49
CA TYR A 390 -35.15 29.43 15.23
C TYR A 390 -36.48 29.14 15.93
N TRP A 391 -37.04 30.13 16.64
CA TRP A 391 -38.32 29.98 17.34
C TRP A 391 -39.50 29.75 16.39
N SER A 392 -39.39 30.21 15.14
CA SER A 392 -40.43 30.00 14.11
C SER A 392 -40.49 28.56 13.57
N LEU A 393 -39.46 27.74 13.80
CA LEU A 393 -39.45 26.33 13.39
C LEU A 393 -40.33 25.44 14.27
N GLY A 394 -40.64 25.86 15.50
CA GLY A 394 -41.48 25.11 16.44
C GLY A 394 -40.85 23.81 17.00
N GLU A 395 -39.63 23.46 16.59
CA GLU A 395 -38.98 22.19 16.92
C GLU A 395 -37.63 22.40 17.64
N LEU A 396 -37.63 22.25 18.98
CA LEU A 396 -36.44 22.40 19.82
C LEU A 396 -35.41 21.25 19.66
N SER A 397 -35.77 20.17 18.97
CA SER A 397 -34.86 19.05 18.61
C SER A 397 -33.93 19.36 17.43
N THR A 398 -34.07 20.52 16.79
CA THR A 398 -33.18 20.96 15.71
C THR A 398 -31.74 21.11 16.19
N LYS A 399 -30.82 20.35 15.58
CA LYS A 399 -29.39 20.40 15.93
C LYS A 399 -28.79 21.76 15.57
N LEU A 400 -28.05 22.33 16.50
CA LEU A 400 -27.27 23.55 16.33
C LEU A 400 -25.81 23.24 16.73
N ASN A 401 -24.87 23.41 15.81
CA ASN A 401 -23.44 23.27 16.10
C ASN A 401 -22.66 24.49 15.64
N LEU A 402 -21.57 24.78 16.35
CA LEU A 402 -20.52 25.72 15.95
C LEU A 402 -19.29 24.92 15.53
N ILE A 403 -18.77 25.20 14.34
CA ILE A 403 -17.55 24.62 13.81
C ILE A 403 -16.41 25.60 14.15
N ILE A 404 -15.48 25.13 14.98
CA ILE A 404 -14.29 25.87 15.39
C ILE A 404 -13.08 25.23 14.70
N THR A 405 -12.35 26.01 13.91
CA THR A 405 -11.20 25.53 13.13
C THR A 405 -9.98 26.41 13.28
N SER A 406 -8.79 25.79 13.36
CA SER A 406 -7.51 26.46 13.19
C SER A 406 -6.73 25.81 12.05
N GLU A 407 -6.26 26.62 11.10
CA GLU A 407 -5.56 26.12 9.92
C GLU A 407 -4.14 25.65 10.25
N LEU A 408 -3.44 26.35 11.16
CA LEU A 408 -2.07 26.02 11.60
C LEU A 408 -1.95 24.63 12.25
N THR A 409 -2.90 24.25 13.08
CA THR A 409 -2.90 22.94 13.78
C THR A 409 -3.80 21.90 13.08
N SER A 410 -4.48 22.28 11.99
CA SER A 410 -5.52 21.48 11.33
C SER A 410 -6.59 20.93 12.30
N GLN A 411 -6.82 21.64 13.41
CA GLN A 411 -7.79 21.27 14.44
C GLN A 411 -9.19 21.68 14.00
N ARG A 412 -10.15 20.76 14.10
CA ARG A 412 -11.59 21.02 13.95
C ARG A 412 -12.32 20.49 15.18
N VAL A 413 -13.13 21.33 15.82
CA VAL A 413 -13.99 20.97 16.95
C VAL A 413 -15.42 21.39 16.62
N GLU A 414 -16.38 20.51 16.90
CA GLU A 414 -17.81 20.77 16.72
C GLU A 414 -18.45 20.93 18.09
N LEU A 415 -18.87 22.16 18.38
CA LEU A 415 -19.40 22.59 19.67
C LEU A 415 -20.94 22.65 19.59
N PRO A 416 -21.67 21.72 20.23
CA PRO A 416 -23.13 21.75 20.22
C PRO A 416 -23.69 22.92 21.03
N VAL A 417 -24.75 23.53 20.50
CA VAL A 417 -25.51 24.61 21.13
C VAL A 417 -26.89 24.06 21.50
N LYS A 418 -27.22 24.10 22.80
CA LYS A 418 -28.49 23.60 23.34
C LYS A 418 -29.36 24.75 23.80
N VAL A 419 -30.56 24.84 23.20
CA VAL A 419 -31.58 25.81 23.63
C VAL A 419 -32.42 25.18 24.75
N ARG A 420 -32.62 25.91 25.84
CA ARG A 420 -33.54 25.56 26.94
C ARG A 420 -34.53 26.70 27.16
N LEU A 421 -35.80 26.39 27.34
CA LEU A 421 -36.80 27.38 27.75
C LEU A 421 -36.64 27.65 29.25
N ALA A 422 -36.34 28.90 29.62
CA ALA A 422 -36.22 29.36 31.01
C ALA A 422 -37.61 29.74 31.54
N GLY A 423 -38.50 28.75 31.59
CA GLY A 423 -39.93 28.96 31.78
C GLY A 423 -40.31 29.41 33.19
N GLU A 424 -40.65 30.70 33.35
CA GLU A 424 -41.68 31.12 34.30
C GLU A 424 -42.57 32.29 33.82
N THR A 425 -42.35 32.84 32.62
CA THR A 425 -43.20 33.89 32.01
C THR A 425 -43.55 33.63 30.54
N PHE A 426 -43.96 32.41 30.20
CA PHE A 426 -44.44 32.08 28.84
C PHE A 426 -45.86 32.60 28.53
N ALA A 427 -46.08 33.88 28.82
CA ALA A 427 -47.22 34.71 28.45
C ALA A 427 -46.83 35.85 27.49
N GLY A 428 -45.60 35.83 26.95
CA GLY A 428 -45.16 36.75 25.92
C GLY A 428 -45.89 36.51 24.59
N THR A 429 -46.57 37.53 24.09
CA THR A 429 -47.47 37.47 22.92
C THR A 429 -46.74 37.42 21.57
N CYS A 430 -45.67 36.62 21.47
CA CYS A 430 -44.88 36.45 20.25
C CYS A 430 -44.65 34.99 19.83
N MET A 431 -45.31 34.02 20.47
CA MET A 431 -45.76 32.86 19.69
C MET A 431 -46.81 33.36 18.70
N MET A 432 -46.43 33.40 17.42
CA MET A 432 -47.39 33.42 16.32
C MET A 432 -48.19 32.13 16.37
N SER A 433 -49.25 32.12 17.18
CA SER A 433 -50.31 31.15 17.05
C SER A 433 -50.73 31.15 15.58
N ARG A 434 -50.82 29.96 14.97
CA ARG A 434 -51.17 29.82 13.56
C ARG A 434 -52.65 30.15 13.39
N PHE A 435 -52.98 31.43 13.47
CA PHE A 435 -54.25 32.00 13.06
C PHE A 435 -54.43 31.63 11.59
N VAL A 436 -55.13 30.52 11.35
CA VAL A 436 -55.51 30.09 10.01
C VAL A 436 -56.36 31.22 9.46
N THR A 437 -55.79 31.99 8.54
CA THR A 437 -56.50 33.13 7.97
C THR A 437 -57.76 32.61 7.31
N TRP A 438 -58.85 33.38 7.37
CA TRP A 438 -60.12 32.94 6.78
C TRP A 438 -59.97 32.58 5.29
N GLY A 439 -59.02 33.19 4.58
CA GLY A 439 -58.62 32.82 3.22
C GLY A 439 -58.05 31.40 3.09
N GLU A 440 -57.11 30.99 3.95
CA GLU A 440 -56.57 29.62 3.96
C GLU A 440 -57.65 28.57 4.25
N LEU A 441 -58.51 28.85 5.24
CA LEU A 441 -59.59 27.92 5.63
C LEU A 441 -60.66 27.81 4.53
N LEU A 442 -61.04 28.93 3.92
CA LEU A 442 -61.93 28.95 2.76
C LEU A 442 -61.30 28.29 1.53
N TYR A 443 -59.99 28.40 1.32
CA TYR A 443 -59.29 27.75 0.22
C TYR A 443 -59.26 26.23 0.38
N TYR A 444 -58.93 25.74 1.58
CA TYR A 444 -58.88 24.32 1.90
C TYR A 444 -60.27 23.66 1.78
N TYR A 445 -61.30 24.28 2.35
CA TYR A 445 -62.68 23.78 2.31
C TYR A 445 -63.49 24.25 1.09
N ARG A 446 -62.86 24.86 0.06
CA ARG A 446 -63.58 25.43 -1.09
C ARG A 446 -64.50 24.42 -1.77
N TYR A 447 -64.05 23.17 -1.93
CA TYR A 447 -64.81 22.12 -2.60
C TYR A 447 -65.95 21.55 -1.76
N THR A 448 -65.76 21.42 -0.44
CA THR A 448 -66.82 20.93 0.46
C THR A 448 -67.91 21.99 0.65
N ILE A 449 -67.53 23.27 0.78
CA ILE A 449 -68.47 24.39 0.81
C ILE A 449 -69.29 24.45 -0.50
N PHE A 450 -68.65 24.29 -1.66
CA PHE A 450 -69.35 24.28 -2.95
C PHE A 450 -70.30 23.08 -3.10
N LEU A 451 -69.95 21.90 -2.59
CA LEU A 451 -70.83 20.72 -2.54
C LEU A 451 -72.04 20.91 -1.63
N VAL A 452 -71.88 21.54 -0.47
CA VAL A 452 -73.00 21.86 0.43
C VAL A 452 -73.92 22.91 -0.20
N LEU A 453 -73.36 23.94 -0.85
CA LEU A 453 -74.15 24.96 -1.54
C LEU A 453 -74.91 24.40 -2.76
N THR A 454 -74.32 23.50 -3.56
CA THR A 454 -75.04 22.86 -4.67
C THR A 454 -76.11 21.89 -4.17
N MET A 455 -75.87 21.13 -3.10
CA MET A 455 -76.92 20.33 -2.45
C MET A 455 -78.09 21.19 -1.95
N LEU A 456 -77.82 22.33 -1.30
CA LEU A 456 -78.84 23.27 -0.87
C LEU A 456 -79.60 23.89 -2.05
N ALA A 457 -78.91 24.22 -3.15
CA ALA A 457 -79.55 24.72 -4.37
C ALA A 457 -80.45 23.67 -5.04
N VAL A 458 -80.03 22.39 -5.07
CA VAL A 458 -80.85 21.27 -5.58
C VAL A 458 -82.05 21.01 -4.67
N MET A 459 -81.88 21.08 -3.34
CA MET A 459 -83.00 20.99 -2.38
C MET A 459 -83.99 22.15 -2.56
N ALA A 460 -83.51 23.39 -2.70
CA ALA A 460 -84.38 24.54 -2.97
C ALA A 460 -85.09 24.42 -4.33
N GLY A 461 -84.39 23.98 -5.37
CA GLY A 461 -84.94 23.77 -6.71
C GLY A 461 -85.99 22.66 -6.76
N THR A 462 -85.77 21.53 -6.09
CA THR A 462 -86.75 20.43 -5.99
C THR A 462 -87.96 20.82 -5.15
N LEU A 463 -87.78 21.56 -4.05
CA LEU A 463 -88.90 22.14 -3.27
C LEU A 463 -89.69 23.18 -4.09
N TYR A 464 -89.02 24.00 -4.91
CA TYR A 464 -89.67 24.94 -5.81
C TYR A 464 -90.50 24.21 -6.88
N VAL A 465 -89.94 23.21 -7.56
CA VAL A 465 -90.66 22.41 -8.57
C VAL A 465 -91.82 21.63 -7.94
N TYR A 466 -91.63 21.04 -6.76
CA TYR A 466 -92.70 20.33 -6.03
C TYR A 466 -93.85 21.26 -5.64
N SER A 467 -93.54 22.47 -5.15
CA SER A 467 -94.56 23.44 -4.73
C SER A 467 -95.26 24.15 -5.89
N SER A 468 -94.59 24.34 -7.04
CA SER A 468 -95.15 25.03 -8.21
C SER A 468 -95.84 24.10 -9.23
N TYR A 469 -95.28 22.92 -9.52
CA TYR A 469 -95.80 22.01 -10.56
C TYR A 469 -96.54 20.78 -10.04
N ILE A 470 -96.19 20.26 -8.85
CA ILE A 470 -96.78 19.01 -8.34
C ILE A 470 -97.98 19.25 -7.42
N ARG A 471 -98.01 20.34 -6.64
CA ARG A 471 -99.18 20.72 -5.81
C ARG A 471 -100.47 20.97 -6.61
N PRO A 472 -100.49 21.62 -7.79
CA PRO A 472 -101.74 21.89 -8.51
C PRO A 472 -102.42 20.63 -9.08
N LEU A 473 -101.67 19.58 -9.39
CA LEU A 473 -102.16 18.37 -10.06
C LEU A 473 -102.75 17.32 -9.09
N ARG A 474 -103.09 17.71 -7.85
CA ARG A 474 -103.65 16.81 -6.83
C ARG A 474 -105.00 17.24 -6.27
N GLN A 475 -105.82 17.91 -7.09
CA GLN A 475 -107.27 18.05 -6.87
C GLN A 475 -108.06 17.12 -7.80
N VAL A 476 -108.22 15.87 -7.37
CA VAL A 476 -109.37 15.03 -7.73
C VAL A 476 -110.04 14.65 -6.40
N SER A 477 -111.37 14.77 -6.37
CA SER A 477 -112.20 14.61 -5.17
C SER A 477 -112.50 13.12 -4.86
N PRO A 478 -113.16 12.79 -3.73
CA PRO A 478 -112.75 11.62 -2.94
C PRO A 478 -113.67 10.40 -3.07
N ASP A 479 -113.21 9.25 -2.56
CA ASP A 479 -114.11 8.31 -1.87
C ASP A 479 -113.42 7.41 -0.81
N ILE A 480 -114.01 7.45 0.40
CA ILE A 480 -114.28 6.41 1.41
C ILE A 480 -113.33 5.18 1.57
N ALA A 481 -112.65 5.13 2.74
CA ALA A 481 -112.40 3.98 3.66
C ALA A 481 -111.75 2.66 3.11
N ILE A 482 -111.20 1.70 3.90
CA ILE A 482 -111.34 1.32 5.33
C ILE A 482 -109.94 1.06 5.96
N GLN A 483 -109.88 1.04 7.30
CA GLN A 483 -108.73 0.69 8.12
C GLN A 483 -108.23 -0.76 7.92
N SER A 484 -106.93 -0.98 8.02
CA SER A 484 -106.36 -1.86 9.06
C SER A 484 -104.88 -1.52 9.26
N ALA A 485 -104.36 -1.71 10.47
CA ALA A 485 -103.01 -1.32 10.84
C ALA A 485 -102.23 -2.54 11.35
N ASN A 486 -100.96 -2.62 10.93
CA ASN A 486 -99.82 -3.24 11.62
C ASN A 486 -99.96 -4.68 12.15
N THR A 487 -99.06 -5.58 11.74
CA THR A 487 -98.05 -6.11 12.69
C THR A 487 -96.91 -6.94 12.01
N TRP A 488 -95.68 -6.47 12.21
CA TRP A 488 -94.42 -7.21 12.53
C TRP A 488 -93.81 -8.32 11.62
N LEU A 489 -92.47 -8.35 11.65
CA LEU A 489 -91.51 -9.48 11.49
C LEU A 489 -91.28 -10.17 10.12
N ASP A 490 -90.21 -9.72 9.45
CA ASP A 490 -88.93 -10.46 9.20
C ASP A 490 -88.90 -11.90 8.57
N THR A 491 -87.75 -12.22 7.96
CA THR A 491 -87.24 -13.54 7.51
C THR A 491 -87.62 -14.11 6.12
N LYS A 492 -86.84 -13.70 5.10
CA LYS A 492 -85.86 -14.54 4.34
C LYS A 492 -86.28 -15.84 3.59
N SER A 493 -85.73 -16.01 2.37
CA SER A 493 -85.75 -17.19 1.44
C SER A 493 -87.03 -17.33 0.57
N ARG A 494 -87.00 -17.90 -0.66
CA ARG A 494 -86.24 -19.06 -1.20
C ARG A 494 -85.72 -18.85 -2.67
N THR A 495 -84.96 -19.83 -3.18
CA THR A 495 -84.28 -19.91 -4.52
C THR A 495 -85.23 -20.39 -5.65
N PRO A 496 -84.87 -20.51 -6.97
CA PRO A 496 -83.62 -20.99 -7.63
C PRO A 496 -82.65 -19.85 -8.10
N ASP A 497 -81.34 -19.99 -8.33
CA ASP A 497 -80.48 -20.96 -9.09
C ASP A 497 -80.54 -20.78 -10.62
N THR A 498 -79.46 -20.75 -11.44
CA THR A 498 -77.98 -20.82 -11.26
C THR A 498 -77.27 -20.43 -12.58
N TRP A 499 -76.03 -19.87 -12.57
CA TRP A 499 -74.99 -20.00 -13.63
C TRP A 499 -73.57 -19.64 -13.06
N LEU A 500 -72.46 -20.01 -13.74
CA LEU A 500 -71.14 -20.29 -13.11
C LEU A 500 -69.91 -19.44 -13.59
N VAL A 501 -69.00 -19.13 -12.62
CA VAL A 501 -67.49 -19.27 -12.61
C VAL A 501 -66.67 -18.68 -13.80
N ALA A 502 -65.81 -17.63 -13.69
CA ALA A 502 -64.46 -17.46 -13.06
C ALA A 502 -63.24 -18.02 -13.89
N VAL A 503 -61.94 -17.64 -13.77
CA VAL A 503 -61.15 -16.83 -12.80
C VAL A 503 -59.74 -16.36 -13.34
N LYS A 504 -59.11 -15.31 -12.77
CA LYS A 504 -57.67 -14.84 -12.89
C LYS A 504 -57.17 -14.39 -14.31
N THR A 505 -55.99 -13.73 -14.57
CA THR A 505 -54.75 -13.37 -13.79
C THR A 505 -54.12 -12.01 -14.29
N TRP A 506 -52.97 -11.58 -13.76
CA TRP A 506 -52.23 -10.30 -14.05
C TRP A 506 -51.16 -10.39 -15.17
N LEU A 507 -50.90 -9.27 -15.90
CA LEU A 507 -49.56 -8.75 -16.36
C LEU A 507 -49.67 -7.44 -17.22
N ILE A 508 -48.57 -6.71 -17.50
CA ILE A 508 -48.57 -5.32 -18.06
C ILE A 508 -47.35 -5.03 -18.98
N PRO A 509 -47.51 -4.50 -20.23
CA PRO A 509 -46.50 -3.58 -20.80
C PRO A 509 -46.92 -2.52 -21.90
N LYS A 510 -46.45 -1.27 -21.73
CA LYS A 510 -45.83 -0.32 -22.71
C LYS A 510 -46.51 0.26 -24.00
N SER A 511 -46.33 1.59 -24.15
CA SER A 511 -45.72 2.37 -25.29
C SER A 511 -46.57 3.27 -26.22
N HIS A 512 -46.07 4.50 -26.48
CA HIS A 512 -45.98 5.17 -27.81
C HIS A 512 -45.05 6.42 -27.82
N ARG A 513 -44.77 6.98 -29.01
CA ARG A 513 -43.91 8.17 -29.38
C ARG A 513 -44.75 9.18 -30.24
N PRO A 514 -44.28 10.37 -30.77
CA PRO A 514 -42.93 10.98 -30.94
C PRO A 514 -42.81 12.38 -30.23
N GLY A 515 -41.90 13.35 -30.51
CA GLY A 515 -40.64 13.45 -31.30
C GLY A 515 -40.53 14.69 -32.24
N HIS A 516 -39.29 15.17 -32.53
CA HIS A 516 -38.89 16.37 -33.33
C HIS A 516 -39.23 17.77 -32.70
N LEU A 517 -38.48 18.89 -32.89
CA LEU A 517 -37.26 19.28 -33.67
C LEU A 517 -36.38 20.28 -32.80
N VAL A 518 -35.52 21.27 -33.19
CA VAL A 518 -35.20 21.99 -34.45
C VAL A 518 -33.71 22.40 -34.67
N SER A 519 -33.16 23.44 -34.01
CA SER A 519 -31.89 24.18 -34.32
C SER A 519 -31.05 24.45 -33.04
N ARG A 520 -29.71 24.30 -32.96
CA ARG A 520 -28.54 24.84 -33.73
C ARG A 520 -28.18 26.30 -33.42
N PRO A 521 -26.91 26.76 -33.58
CA PRO A 521 -25.59 26.06 -33.65
C PRO A 521 -24.62 26.61 -32.53
N THR A 522 -23.28 26.47 -32.44
CA THR A 522 -22.14 26.35 -33.40
C THR A 522 -20.86 25.72 -32.78
N CYS A 523 -20.04 25.04 -33.61
CA CYS A 523 -18.55 25.01 -33.67
C CYS A 523 -17.68 24.74 -32.41
N LEU A 524 -16.62 23.90 -32.39
CA LEU A 524 -16.03 22.87 -33.29
C LEU A 524 -15.60 21.67 -32.37
N ARG A 525 -15.56 20.37 -32.73
CA ARG A 525 -14.71 19.63 -33.70
C ARG A 525 -13.18 19.85 -33.57
N PRO A 526 -12.34 18.81 -33.73
CA PRO A 526 -12.42 17.40 -33.28
C PRO A 526 -11.22 17.03 -32.35
N GLY A 527 -11.15 15.88 -31.68
CA GLY A 527 -10.91 14.55 -32.25
C GLY A 527 -10.04 13.69 -31.30
N PRO A 528 -9.85 12.38 -31.53
CA PRO A 528 -9.52 11.41 -30.46
C PRO A 528 -8.21 10.62 -30.68
N ILE A 529 -7.86 9.75 -29.71
CA ILE A 529 -7.15 8.45 -29.80
C ILE A 529 -7.03 7.91 -28.33
N SER A 530 -7.78 6.88 -27.91
CA SER A 530 -7.49 5.43 -27.94
C SER A 530 -6.11 5.05 -27.36
N ALA A 531 -5.96 4.34 -26.23
CA ALA A 531 -6.49 3.04 -25.77
C ALA A 531 -5.66 1.80 -26.19
N PHE A 532 -4.84 1.32 -25.24
CA PHE A 532 -4.39 -0.05 -24.95
C PHE A 532 -3.59 -0.92 -25.97
N PHE A 533 -2.66 -1.69 -25.38
CA PHE A 533 -1.87 -2.84 -25.87
C PHE A 533 -0.59 -2.61 -26.72
N ASP A 534 0.36 -3.50 -26.44
CA ASP A 534 1.77 -3.58 -26.88
C ASP A 534 1.95 -4.39 -28.20
N PRO A 535 3.18 -4.75 -28.62
CA PRO A 535 4.24 -3.89 -29.16
C PRO A 535 4.75 -4.37 -30.54
N PRO A 536 5.72 -3.67 -31.18
CA PRO A 536 6.50 -4.26 -32.27
C PRO A 536 8.03 -4.20 -32.09
N PHE A 537 8.71 -5.23 -32.60
CA PHE A 537 10.15 -5.25 -32.90
C PHE A 537 10.49 -4.54 -34.24
N ILE A 538 11.78 -4.21 -34.42
CA ILE A 538 12.59 -4.02 -35.66
C ILE A 538 13.58 -2.87 -35.36
N VAL A 539 14.83 -3.16 -34.98
CA VAL A 539 15.99 -3.51 -35.83
C VAL A 539 16.45 -2.35 -36.70
N ASP A 540 17.57 -1.75 -36.29
CA ASP A 540 18.57 -1.18 -37.19
C ASP A 540 19.97 -1.44 -36.60
N GLU A 541 20.85 -1.83 -37.50
CA GLU A 541 22.10 -2.52 -37.30
C GLU A 541 23.27 -1.60 -36.91
N LEU A 542 24.13 -2.07 -36.00
CA LEU A 542 25.55 -1.70 -36.02
C LEU A 542 26.42 -2.90 -35.64
N PHE A 543 26.81 -3.68 -36.64
CA PHE A 543 27.68 -4.85 -36.46
C PHE A 543 29.09 -4.44 -36.01
N ILE A 544 29.57 -5.04 -34.92
CA ILE A 544 31.00 -5.32 -34.73
C ILE A 544 31.12 -6.83 -34.46
N ASP A 545 31.96 -7.47 -35.28
CA ASP A 545 31.99 -8.92 -35.47
C ASP A 545 32.87 -9.65 -34.44
N CYS A 546 32.43 -10.83 -34.02
CA CYS A 546 33.21 -11.82 -33.28
C CYS A 546 32.59 -13.23 -33.46
N GLN A 547 32.46 -13.69 -34.70
CA GLN A 547 32.23 -15.12 -35.00
C GLN A 547 33.23 -16.02 -34.25
N PHE A 548 32.75 -17.13 -33.67
CA PHE A 548 33.20 -18.48 -34.05
C PHE A 548 32.40 -19.57 -33.29
N SER A 549 31.39 -20.15 -33.95
CA SER A 549 30.91 -21.50 -33.65
C SER A 549 30.37 -22.12 -34.93
N LEU A 550 30.76 -23.36 -35.21
CA LEU A 550 30.43 -24.06 -36.44
C LEU A 550 29.17 -24.91 -36.26
N HIS A 551 28.17 -24.69 -37.10
CA HIS A 551 27.16 -25.70 -37.40
C HIS A 551 26.97 -25.84 -38.91
N TYR A 552 26.99 -27.08 -39.38
CA TYR A 552 27.06 -27.45 -40.78
C TYR A 552 25.78 -28.22 -41.13
N GLU A 553 24.85 -27.59 -41.86
CA GLU A 553 23.55 -28.20 -42.16
C GLU A 553 23.49 -28.91 -43.54
N ARG A 554 22.43 -29.68 -43.75
CA ARG A 554 22.39 -30.82 -44.67
C ARG A 554 21.79 -30.51 -46.05
N ARG A 555 22.09 -31.40 -47.01
CA ARG A 555 21.21 -32.08 -48.02
C ARG A 555 22.14 -32.94 -48.90
N CYS A 556 21.79 -34.10 -49.48
CA CYS A 556 20.65 -35.03 -49.44
C CYS A 556 21.25 -36.45 -49.70
N GLU A 557 20.58 -37.62 -49.75
CA GLU A 557 19.16 -37.99 -49.97
C GLU A 557 18.88 -39.45 -49.49
N GLN A 558 17.60 -39.83 -49.38
CA GLN A 558 16.99 -41.19 -49.53
C GLN A 558 17.84 -42.47 -49.19
N SER A 559 17.40 -43.41 -48.35
CA SER A 559 16.09 -44.11 -48.40
C SER A 559 15.87 -45.19 -47.32
N LEU A 560 14.59 -45.60 -47.17
CA LEU A 560 14.06 -46.94 -46.77
C LEU A 560 14.31 -47.56 -45.36
N GLN A 561 13.21 -47.54 -44.59
CA GLN A 561 12.59 -48.66 -43.83
C GLN A 561 13.20 -49.21 -42.52
N SER A 562 12.29 -49.75 -41.70
CA SER A 562 12.46 -50.32 -40.36
C SER A 562 12.40 -51.87 -40.41
N PRO A 563 12.67 -52.64 -39.33
CA PRO A 563 11.74 -52.73 -38.18
C PRO A 563 12.39 -52.88 -36.78
N SER A 564 11.52 -52.91 -35.77
CA SER A 564 11.71 -53.24 -34.34
C SER A 564 12.37 -54.59 -34.03
N TYR A 565 12.94 -54.76 -32.82
CA TYR A 565 12.38 -55.71 -31.82
C TYR A 565 12.90 -55.54 -30.37
N SER A 566 12.07 -55.99 -29.42
CA SER A 566 12.31 -56.45 -28.02
C SER A 566 13.28 -55.74 -27.06
N GLU A 567 12.73 -55.38 -25.90
CA GLU A 567 13.42 -55.44 -24.60
C GLU A 567 13.86 -56.88 -24.27
N GLU A 568 14.93 -57.05 -23.51
CA GLU A 568 15.06 -58.22 -22.63
C GLU A 568 15.86 -57.83 -21.37
N ALA A 569 15.26 -58.01 -20.20
CA ALA A 569 15.86 -57.66 -18.91
C ALA A 569 16.46 -58.90 -18.26
N HIS A 570 17.65 -58.79 -17.68
CA HIS A 570 18.23 -59.85 -16.85
C HIS A 570 18.67 -59.34 -15.49
N THR A 571 17.91 -59.72 -14.47
CA THR A 571 18.34 -59.72 -13.08
C THR A 571 19.36 -60.84 -12.84
N SER A 572 20.19 -60.67 -11.81
CA SER A 572 21.07 -61.71 -11.30
C SER A 572 21.24 -61.58 -9.78
N ASP A 573 20.58 -62.46 -9.03
CA ASP A 573 20.78 -62.57 -7.58
C ASP A 573 22.08 -63.30 -7.24
N ILE A 574 22.79 -62.74 -6.25
CA ILE A 574 23.43 -63.42 -5.11
C ILE A 574 24.09 -64.79 -5.38
N LYS A 575 25.43 -64.81 -5.32
CA LYS A 575 26.16 -65.76 -4.47
C LYS A 575 27.53 -65.27 -4.03
#